data_AF-A0A0K8VAB0-F1
#
_entry.id   AF-A0A0K8VAB0-F1
#
_cell.length_a   1.000
_cell.length_b   1.000
_cell.length_c   1.000
_cell.angle_alpha   90.00
_cell.angle_beta   90.00
_cell.angle_gamma   90.00
#
_symmetry.space_group_name_H-M   'P 1'
#
loop_
_entity.id
_entity.type
_entity.pdbx_description
1 polymer ?
#
loop_
_entity_poly.entity_id
_entity_poly.type
_entity_poly.pdbx_seq_one_letter_code
_entity_poly.pdbx_strand_id
1 'polypeptide(L)'
;SSNYEENWTQFTIPKKNNGLDQCNRFVVNYTQNQVSQNESLGFCYAHNFDSTQKERCSDNNFIYRDKEVTIANEFNIYCEDEWKLTLVGTIGNVGQFVGIPLGGFISDRYGRRTALAYGGFFSALLGLLRSFTPSYASFLIFEFLDNIASSPMYSVCFILGIELVGPKRRVMACSLITIFYAIGEVALGLVAKYYQNWRVILRIVYIPAIVFITYIWILPESIRWLMSQAKEEDAKNILQRAARVNKRKLSNGSLDKLILSNRVKLATATGGRFPIIESFKKLTWRIINCSFCWIIVVLVYYGISLNAVLLDGNKYNNFIFIALIEIPGFFLPLIIMPRFGRRYSLCGTMLLSGLCCLITTFLPSDQFVWRFILFLIC
;
A
#
# COMPACT_ATOMS: atom_id res chain seq x y z
N SER A 1 -5.99 7.77 -22.79
CA SER A 1 -6.88 6.71 -23.28
C SER A 1 -6.81 6.75 -24.80
N SER A 2 -5.85 6.04 -25.39
CA SER A 2 -5.68 6.01 -26.85
C SER A 2 -6.67 5.00 -27.44
N ASN A 3 -7.85 5.48 -27.84
CA ASN A 3 -8.80 4.71 -28.65
C ASN A 3 -8.08 4.19 -29.89
N TYR A 4 -8.05 2.87 -30.06
CA TYR A 4 -7.55 2.26 -31.28
C TYR A 4 -8.71 2.24 -32.28
N GLU A 5 -8.86 3.35 -33.01
CA GLU A 5 -9.90 3.52 -34.04
C GLU A 5 -9.34 3.13 -35.40
N GLU A 6 -9.34 1.83 -35.67
CA GLU A 6 -9.15 1.34 -37.03
C GLU A 6 -10.50 1.10 -37.68
N ASN A 7 -10.62 1.39 -38.98
CA ASN A 7 -11.88 1.26 -39.73
C ASN A 7 -12.51 -0.13 -39.62
N TRP A 8 -11.69 -1.17 -39.45
CA TRP A 8 -12.18 -2.55 -39.31
C TRP A 8 -12.89 -2.81 -37.98
N THR A 9 -12.51 -2.11 -36.90
CA THR A 9 -13.10 -2.31 -35.57
C THR A 9 -14.59 -2.01 -35.52
N GLN A 10 -15.08 -1.13 -36.42
CA GLN A 10 -16.49 -0.72 -36.48
C GLN A 10 -17.43 -1.87 -36.90
N PHE A 11 -16.94 -2.80 -37.71
CA PHE A 11 -17.76 -3.92 -38.23
C PHE A 11 -17.35 -5.28 -37.66
N THR A 12 -16.23 -5.38 -36.93
CA THR A 12 -15.81 -6.62 -36.27
C THR A 12 -16.20 -6.68 -34.79
N ILE A 13 -16.34 -5.53 -34.13
CA ILE A 13 -16.57 -5.44 -32.69
C ILE A 13 -17.86 -4.63 -32.41
N PRO A 14 -18.84 -5.17 -31.65
CA PRO A 14 -20.02 -4.42 -31.26
C PRO A 14 -19.65 -3.24 -30.35
N LYS A 15 -20.44 -2.17 -30.40
CA LYS A 15 -20.27 -1.04 -29.46
C LYS A 15 -20.94 -1.37 -28.12
N LYS A 16 -20.28 -1.03 -27.01
CA LYS A 16 -20.81 -1.12 -25.64
C LYS A 16 -20.53 0.21 -24.92
N ASN A 17 -21.58 0.91 -24.55
CA ASN A 17 -21.53 2.27 -23.99
C ASN A 17 -20.77 3.25 -24.93
N ASN A 18 -19.80 4.02 -24.40
CA ASN A 18 -19.00 4.99 -25.15
C ASN A 18 -17.80 4.36 -25.90
N GLY A 19 -17.68 3.03 -25.97
CA GLY A 19 -16.53 2.35 -26.56
C GLY A 19 -16.88 1.05 -27.30
N LEU A 20 -15.83 0.36 -27.77
CA LEU A 20 -15.92 -0.98 -28.35
C LEU A 20 -16.07 -2.03 -27.24
N ASP A 21 -16.91 -3.04 -27.47
CA ASP A 21 -17.10 -4.16 -26.54
C ASP A 21 -15.83 -5.03 -26.54
N GLN A 22 -15.20 -5.19 -25.38
CA GLN A 22 -13.93 -5.92 -25.27
C GLN A 22 -14.13 -7.45 -25.28
N CYS A 23 -15.37 -7.92 -25.14
CA CYS A 23 -15.68 -9.30 -24.78
C CYS A 23 -16.45 -10.06 -25.86
N ASN A 24 -17.09 -9.33 -26.76
CA ASN A 24 -17.90 -9.89 -27.82
C ASN A 24 -17.36 -9.41 -29.17
N ARG A 25 -17.53 -10.25 -30.20
CA ARG A 25 -17.24 -9.92 -31.59
C ARG A 25 -18.43 -10.29 -32.46
N PHE A 26 -18.49 -9.75 -33.67
CA PHE A 26 -19.46 -10.20 -34.66
C PHE A 26 -19.04 -11.55 -35.25
N VAL A 27 -20.02 -12.42 -35.52
CA VAL A 27 -19.78 -13.75 -36.10
C VAL A 27 -19.21 -13.61 -37.50
N VAL A 28 -18.18 -14.39 -37.83
CA VAL A 28 -17.59 -14.43 -39.17
C VAL A 28 -18.40 -15.38 -40.06
N ASN A 29 -18.94 -14.86 -41.15
CA ASN A 29 -19.70 -15.63 -42.12
C ASN A 29 -18.78 -16.05 -43.28
N TYR A 30 -17.91 -17.04 -43.05
CA TYR A 30 -17.22 -17.69 -44.16
C TYR A 30 -18.21 -18.60 -44.89
N THR A 31 -18.81 -18.09 -45.97
CA THR A 31 -19.38 -19.01 -46.95
C THR A 31 -18.23 -19.80 -47.56
N GLN A 32 -18.23 -21.13 -47.38
CA GLN A 32 -17.16 -22.06 -47.80
C GLN A 32 -16.80 -22.03 -49.30
N ASN A 33 -17.45 -21.19 -50.12
CA ASN A 33 -17.30 -21.14 -51.56
C ASN A 33 -16.46 -19.95 -52.10
N GLN A 34 -15.82 -19.16 -51.24
CA GLN A 34 -14.95 -18.03 -51.68
C GLN A 34 -13.49 -18.13 -51.19
N VAL A 35 -12.96 -19.34 -50.99
CA VAL A 35 -11.50 -19.51 -50.90
C VAL A 35 -10.94 -19.64 -52.32
N SER A 36 -11.07 -18.58 -53.12
CA SER A 36 -10.14 -18.33 -54.21
C SER A 36 -8.79 -18.01 -53.59
N GLN A 37 -7.85 -18.95 -53.74
CA GLN A 37 -6.54 -19.05 -53.07
C GLN A 37 -5.57 -17.86 -53.23
N ASN A 38 -5.99 -16.66 -53.64
CA ASN A 38 -5.08 -15.54 -53.92
C ASN A 38 -5.42 -14.19 -53.27
N GLU A 39 -6.51 -14.08 -52.52
CA GLU A 39 -6.75 -12.88 -51.70
C GLU A 39 -6.14 -13.07 -50.32
N SER A 40 -4.83 -12.80 -50.25
CA SER A 40 -4.12 -12.23 -49.09
C SER A 40 -4.82 -12.40 -47.73
N LEU A 41 -4.23 -13.26 -46.89
CA LEU A 41 -4.41 -13.35 -45.42
C LEU A 41 -4.21 -12.03 -44.64
N GLY A 42 -4.24 -10.86 -45.29
CA GLY A 42 -3.90 -9.55 -44.74
C GLY A 42 -5.00 -8.48 -44.80
N PHE A 43 -6.18 -8.71 -45.40
CA PHE A 43 -7.25 -7.70 -45.46
C PHE A 43 -8.56 -8.18 -44.82
N CYS A 44 -9.15 -7.33 -43.98
CA CYS A 44 -10.39 -7.59 -43.23
C CYS A 44 -11.54 -6.80 -43.87
N TYR A 45 -12.51 -7.48 -44.50
CA TYR A 45 -13.65 -6.84 -45.17
C TYR A 45 -14.94 -6.92 -44.35
N ALA A 46 -15.76 -5.87 -44.41
CA ALA A 46 -17.01 -5.76 -43.65
C ALA A 46 -18.07 -6.83 -44.00
N HIS A 47 -18.11 -7.29 -45.26
CA HIS A 47 -19.08 -8.30 -45.69
C HIS A 47 -18.84 -9.69 -45.10
N ASN A 48 -17.66 -9.93 -44.51
CA ASN A 48 -17.32 -11.20 -43.87
C ASN A 48 -17.91 -11.33 -42.46
N PHE A 49 -18.51 -10.27 -41.90
CA PHE A 49 -19.00 -10.23 -40.53
C PHE A 49 -20.52 -10.01 -40.51
N ASP A 50 -21.23 -10.85 -39.75
CA ASP A 50 -22.66 -10.65 -39.50
C ASP A 50 -22.86 -9.72 -38.31
N SER A 51 -23.32 -8.49 -38.59
CA SER A 51 -23.58 -7.48 -37.55
C SER A 51 -24.78 -7.80 -36.63
N THR A 52 -25.57 -8.83 -36.95
CA THR A 52 -26.75 -9.21 -36.15
C THR A 52 -26.43 -10.25 -35.09
N GLN A 53 -25.43 -11.11 -35.33
CA GLN A 53 -25.04 -12.16 -34.41
C GLN A 53 -23.74 -11.83 -33.68
N LYS A 54 -23.79 -11.93 -32.35
CA LYS A 54 -22.63 -11.71 -31.48
C LYS A 54 -22.13 -13.04 -30.96
N GLU A 55 -20.83 -13.25 -31.07
CA GLU A 55 -20.12 -14.37 -30.47
C GLU A 55 -19.24 -13.85 -29.34
N ARG A 56 -19.17 -14.61 -28.24
CA ARG A 56 -18.24 -14.31 -27.16
C ARG A 56 -16.83 -14.69 -27.60
N CYS A 57 -15.86 -13.83 -27.32
CA CYS A 57 -14.46 -14.17 -27.57
C CYS A 57 -14.09 -15.38 -26.70
N SER A 58 -13.60 -16.45 -27.31
CA SER A 58 -13.17 -17.65 -26.58
C SER A 58 -11.97 -17.31 -25.69
N ASP A 59 -11.90 -17.95 -24.51
CA ASP A 59 -10.99 -17.61 -23.40
C ASP A 59 -9.47 -17.67 -23.74
N ASN A 60 -9.08 -18.05 -24.96
CA ASN A 60 -7.68 -18.25 -25.37
C ASN A 60 -7.18 -17.34 -26.52
N ASN A 61 -8.02 -16.48 -27.11
CA ASN A 61 -7.66 -15.73 -28.32
C ASN A 61 -7.58 -14.20 -28.12
N PHE A 62 -7.33 -13.74 -26.88
CA PHE A 62 -7.11 -12.32 -26.61
C PHE A 62 -5.71 -11.89 -27.03
N ILE A 63 -5.62 -10.81 -27.82
CA ILE A 63 -4.36 -10.20 -28.27
C ILE A 63 -4.14 -8.92 -27.47
N TYR A 64 -3.05 -8.86 -26.71
CA TYR A 64 -2.72 -7.69 -25.90
C TYR A 64 -1.85 -6.71 -26.68
N ARG A 65 -2.14 -5.41 -26.50
CA ARG A 65 -1.32 -4.32 -27.05
C ARG A 65 0.08 -4.30 -26.45
N ASP A 66 0.16 -4.57 -25.15
CA ASP A 66 1.39 -4.49 -24.37
C ASP A 66 1.90 -5.89 -24.02
N LYS A 67 3.23 -6.07 -24.02
CA LYS A 67 3.90 -7.34 -23.68
C LYS A 67 3.96 -7.60 -22.17
N GLU A 68 3.14 -6.92 -21.39
CA GLU A 68 3.17 -7.00 -19.93
C GLU A 68 2.59 -8.34 -19.46
N VAL A 69 3.23 -8.96 -18.48
CA VAL A 69 2.72 -10.15 -17.81
C VAL A 69 2.07 -9.70 -16.51
N THR A 70 0.75 -9.59 -16.54
CA THR A 70 -0.10 -9.19 -15.41
C THR A 70 -0.88 -10.38 -14.87
N ILE A 71 -1.45 -10.26 -13.67
CA ILE A 71 -2.34 -11.26 -13.08
C ILE A 71 -3.55 -11.52 -13.98
N ALA A 72 -4.07 -10.48 -14.64
CA ALA A 72 -5.15 -10.61 -15.60
C ALA A 72 -4.72 -11.46 -16.81
N ASN A 73 -3.56 -11.12 -17.39
CA ASN A 73 -2.94 -11.80 -18.54
C ASN A 73 -2.64 -13.27 -18.28
N GLU A 74 -2.17 -13.61 -17.08
CA GLU A 74 -1.75 -14.97 -16.78
C GLU A 74 -2.88 -15.89 -16.32
N PHE A 75 -3.86 -15.38 -15.59
CA PHE A 75 -5.02 -16.17 -15.14
C PHE A 75 -6.26 -16.03 -16.03
N ASN A 76 -6.11 -15.40 -17.20
CA ASN A 76 -7.18 -15.12 -18.17
C ASN A 76 -8.41 -14.44 -17.56
N ILE A 77 -8.19 -13.39 -16.77
CA ILE A 77 -9.27 -12.68 -16.05
C ILE A 77 -9.77 -11.52 -16.91
N TYR A 78 -10.88 -11.73 -17.62
CA TYR A 78 -11.50 -10.73 -18.49
C TYR A 78 -13.02 -10.72 -18.36
N CYS A 79 -13.65 -9.64 -18.82
CA CYS A 79 -15.09 -9.58 -19.03
C CYS A 79 -15.88 -9.82 -17.74
N GLU A 80 -16.64 -10.91 -17.67
CA GLU A 80 -17.40 -11.28 -16.48
C GLU A 80 -16.52 -11.65 -15.28
N ASP A 81 -15.23 -11.89 -15.49
CA ASP A 81 -14.29 -12.24 -14.43
C ASP A 81 -13.51 -11.04 -13.89
N GLU A 82 -13.69 -9.82 -14.41
CA GLU A 82 -12.96 -8.62 -13.95
C GLU A 82 -13.08 -8.37 -12.44
N TRP A 83 -14.21 -8.75 -11.81
CA TRP A 83 -14.40 -8.64 -10.36
C TRP A 83 -13.35 -9.42 -9.57
N LYS A 84 -12.71 -10.45 -10.15
CA LYS A 84 -11.61 -11.19 -9.53
C LYS A 84 -10.41 -10.27 -9.27
N LEU A 85 -10.11 -9.29 -10.13
CA LEU A 85 -9.03 -8.33 -9.86
C LEU A 85 -9.32 -7.50 -8.59
N THR A 86 -10.57 -7.06 -8.42
CA THR A 86 -11.01 -6.35 -7.22
C THR A 86 -11.03 -7.24 -5.97
N LEU A 87 -11.28 -8.54 -6.14
CA LEU A 87 -11.26 -9.52 -5.06
C LEU A 87 -9.86 -9.64 -4.44
N VAL A 88 -8.78 -9.56 -5.23
CA VAL A 88 -7.39 -9.57 -4.72
C VAL A 88 -7.21 -8.45 -3.69
N GLY A 89 -7.59 -7.23 -4.03
CA GLY A 89 -7.52 -6.08 -3.12
C GLY A 89 -8.41 -6.25 -1.88
N THR A 90 -9.61 -6.82 -2.05
CA THR A 90 -10.52 -7.11 -0.94
C THR A 90 -9.91 -8.11 0.04
N ILE A 91 -9.38 -9.24 -0.46
CA ILE A 91 -8.76 -10.28 0.36
C ILE A 91 -7.51 -9.75 1.07
N GLY A 92 -6.70 -8.95 0.37
CA GLY A 92 -5.56 -8.24 0.98
C GLY A 92 -6.01 -7.41 2.18
N ASN A 93 -7.03 -6.55 2.02
CA ASN A 93 -7.57 -5.72 3.11
C ASN A 93 -8.16 -6.54 4.27
N VAL A 94 -8.85 -7.65 4.00
CA VAL A 94 -9.32 -8.57 5.05
C VAL A 94 -8.14 -9.18 5.81
N GLY A 95 -7.07 -9.53 5.09
CA GLY A 95 -5.80 -9.95 5.69
C GLY A 95 -5.22 -8.90 6.62
N GLN A 96 -5.21 -7.62 6.21
CA GLN A 96 -4.74 -6.51 7.06
C GLN A 96 -5.61 -6.32 8.31
N PHE A 97 -6.94 -6.43 8.16
CA PHE A 97 -7.89 -6.31 9.27
C PHE A 97 -7.61 -7.35 10.36
N VAL A 98 -7.22 -8.57 9.97
CA VAL A 98 -6.83 -9.65 10.89
C VAL A 98 -5.40 -9.47 11.39
N GLY A 99 -4.48 -9.06 10.52
CA GLY A 99 -3.05 -8.93 10.80
C GLY A 99 -2.69 -7.83 11.80
N ILE A 100 -3.31 -6.65 11.69
CA ILE A 100 -2.97 -5.50 12.55
C ILE A 100 -3.23 -5.79 14.04
N PRO A 101 -4.41 -6.30 14.47
CA PRO A 101 -4.64 -6.67 15.87
C PRO A 101 -3.73 -7.79 16.36
N LEU A 102 -3.50 -8.82 15.53
CA LEU A 102 -2.62 -9.94 15.87
C LEU A 102 -1.18 -9.48 16.06
N GLY A 103 -0.64 -8.69 15.14
CA GLY A 103 0.70 -8.15 15.25
C GLY A 103 0.85 -7.15 16.40
N GLY A 104 -0.19 -6.38 16.72
CA GLY A 104 -0.25 -5.57 17.94
C GLY A 104 -0.12 -6.41 19.20
N PHE A 105 -0.90 -7.50 19.31
CA PHE A 105 -0.83 -8.44 20.43
C PHE A 105 0.55 -9.12 20.54
N ILE A 106 1.11 -9.58 19.41
CA ILE A 106 2.43 -10.21 19.35
C ILE A 106 3.53 -9.21 19.77
N SER A 107 3.49 -7.98 19.26
CA SER A 107 4.45 -6.91 19.57
C SER A 107 4.41 -6.50 21.04
N ASP A 108 3.23 -6.49 21.65
CA ASP A 108 3.08 -6.18 23.07
C ASP A 108 3.49 -7.33 23.99
N ARG A 109 3.32 -8.58 23.55
CA ARG A 109 3.69 -9.75 24.35
C ARG A 109 5.16 -10.15 24.21
N TYR A 110 5.68 -10.20 23.00
CA TYR A 110 7.01 -10.73 22.70
C TYR A 110 8.07 -9.66 22.41
N GLY A 111 7.66 -8.40 22.27
CA GLY A 111 8.54 -7.28 21.96
C GLY A 111 8.36 -6.77 20.53
N ARG A 112 8.75 -5.52 20.30
CA ARG A 112 8.58 -4.85 18.99
C ARG A 112 9.61 -5.39 18.01
N ARG A 113 10.85 -5.59 18.47
CA ARG A 113 11.95 -6.09 17.63
C ARG A 113 11.68 -7.50 17.12
N THR A 114 11.25 -8.39 18.00
CA THR A 114 10.95 -9.80 17.65
C THR A 114 9.78 -9.87 16.68
N ALA A 115 8.72 -9.09 16.92
CA ALA A 115 7.59 -9.00 16.01
C ALA A 115 8.00 -8.52 14.60
N LEU A 116 8.86 -7.50 14.50
CA LEU A 116 9.37 -7.02 13.21
C LEU A 116 10.22 -8.05 12.47
N ALA A 117 11.14 -8.70 13.17
CA ALA A 117 12.06 -9.64 12.55
C ALA A 117 11.33 -10.89 12.02
N TYR A 118 10.51 -11.52 12.86
CA TYR A 118 9.76 -12.70 12.45
C TYR A 118 8.63 -12.35 11.49
N GLY A 119 7.86 -11.29 11.75
CA GLY A 119 6.79 -10.84 10.85
C GLY A 119 7.32 -10.54 9.45
N GLY A 120 8.47 -9.86 9.37
CA GLY A 120 9.14 -9.56 8.10
C GLY A 120 9.68 -10.77 7.38
N PHE A 121 10.30 -11.69 8.12
CA PHE A 121 10.77 -12.93 7.53
C PHE A 121 9.61 -13.80 7.00
N PHE A 122 8.52 -13.93 7.75
CA PHE A 122 7.34 -14.68 7.30
C PHE A 122 6.66 -14.02 6.11
N SER A 123 6.51 -12.69 6.10
CA SER A 123 6.01 -11.96 4.93
C SER A 123 6.93 -12.13 3.72
N ALA A 124 8.25 -12.05 3.89
CA ALA A 124 9.25 -12.34 2.85
C ALA A 124 9.02 -13.72 2.22
N LEU A 125 8.89 -14.74 3.07
CA LEU A 125 8.67 -16.11 2.62
C LEU A 125 7.33 -16.28 1.89
N LEU A 126 6.24 -15.77 2.47
CA LEU A 126 4.89 -15.88 1.89
C LEU A 126 4.75 -15.12 0.57
N GLY A 127 5.32 -13.91 0.47
CA GLY A 127 5.34 -13.13 -0.76
C GLY A 127 6.17 -13.78 -1.88
N LEU A 128 7.26 -14.46 -1.53
CA LEU A 128 8.03 -15.26 -2.50
C LEU A 128 7.25 -16.48 -2.97
N LEU A 129 6.62 -17.22 -2.06
CA LEU A 129 5.76 -18.35 -2.41
C LEU A 129 4.60 -17.91 -3.32
N ARG A 130 4.00 -16.73 -3.06
CA ARG A 130 2.99 -16.11 -3.93
C ARG A 130 3.49 -15.92 -5.36
N SER A 131 4.77 -15.62 -5.56
CA SER A 131 5.34 -15.45 -6.91
C SER A 131 5.43 -16.75 -7.73
N PHE A 132 5.30 -17.93 -7.08
CA PHE A 132 5.37 -19.25 -7.72
C PHE A 132 4.00 -19.95 -7.81
N THR A 133 2.91 -19.28 -7.43
CA THR A 133 1.58 -19.91 -7.44
C THR A 133 1.09 -20.18 -8.85
N PRO A 134 0.67 -21.42 -9.17
CA PRO A 134 0.20 -21.78 -10.51
C PRO A 134 -1.30 -21.47 -10.73
N SER A 135 -2.07 -21.28 -9.64
CA SER A 135 -3.52 -21.08 -9.72
C SER A 135 -3.94 -19.78 -9.03
N TYR A 136 -5.04 -19.19 -9.51
CA TYR A 136 -5.61 -17.98 -8.92
C TYR A 136 -6.03 -18.18 -7.45
N ALA A 137 -6.59 -19.36 -7.11
CA ALA A 137 -6.97 -19.67 -5.73
C ALA A 137 -5.75 -19.75 -4.78
N SER A 138 -4.66 -20.40 -5.21
CA SER A 138 -3.42 -20.43 -4.42
C SER A 138 -2.81 -19.05 -4.28
N PHE A 139 -2.82 -18.24 -5.35
CA PHE A 139 -2.43 -16.83 -5.30
C PHE A 139 -3.19 -16.05 -4.22
N LEU A 140 -4.51 -16.17 -4.15
CA LEU A 140 -5.34 -15.50 -3.14
C LEU A 140 -5.06 -15.97 -1.70
N ILE A 141 -4.77 -17.25 -1.49
CA ILE A 141 -4.42 -17.76 -0.16
C ILE A 141 -3.12 -17.12 0.32
N PHE A 142 -2.09 -17.07 -0.53
CA PHE A 142 -0.82 -16.44 -0.17
C PHE A 142 -0.95 -14.91 -0.07
N GLU A 143 -1.79 -14.26 -0.88
CA GLU A 143 -2.15 -12.84 -0.72
C GLU A 143 -2.69 -12.58 0.68
N PHE A 144 -3.66 -13.38 1.12
CA PHE A 144 -4.25 -13.25 2.45
C PHE A 144 -3.22 -13.44 3.58
N LEU A 145 -2.44 -14.51 3.50
CA LEU A 145 -1.45 -14.85 4.54
C LEU A 145 -0.31 -13.83 4.60
N ASP A 146 0.19 -13.36 3.45
CA ASP A 146 1.23 -12.33 3.40
C ASP A 146 0.73 -11.01 4.00
N ASN A 147 -0.49 -10.58 3.65
CA ASN A 147 -1.08 -9.35 4.21
C ASN A 147 -1.31 -9.44 5.73
N ILE A 148 -1.57 -10.63 6.29
CA ILE A 148 -1.62 -10.83 7.76
C ILE A 148 -0.25 -10.56 8.38
N ALA A 149 0.83 -11.08 7.78
CA ALA A 149 2.18 -10.95 8.31
C ALA A 149 2.79 -9.55 8.11
N SER A 150 2.54 -8.93 6.95
CA SER A 150 3.16 -7.66 6.54
C SER A 150 2.47 -6.42 7.14
N SER A 151 1.15 -6.43 7.25
CA SER A 151 0.37 -5.27 7.71
C SER A 151 0.74 -4.72 9.10
N PRO A 152 1.04 -5.52 10.15
CA PRO A 152 1.44 -4.95 11.43
C PRO A 152 2.85 -4.35 11.41
N MET A 153 3.69 -4.69 10.43
CA MET A 153 5.11 -4.32 10.45
C MET A 153 5.32 -2.81 10.45
N TYR A 154 4.59 -2.08 9.60
CA TYR A 154 4.68 -0.63 9.55
C TYR A 154 4.31 0.00 10.90
N SER A 155 3.20 -0.43 11.49
CA SER A 155 2.73 0.06 12.78
C SER A 155 3.72 -0.24 13.93
N VAL A 156 4.27 -1.45 13.97
CA VAL A 156 5.26 -1.84 14.99
C VAL A 156 6.57 -1.08 14.82
N CYS A 157 7.03 -0.88 13.58
CA CYS A 157 8.24 -0.11 13.27
C CYS A 157 8.08 1.36 13.70
N PHE A 158 6.92 1.95 13.37
CA PHE A 158 6.57 3.31 13.74
C PHE A 158 6.53 3.49 15.27
N ILE A 159 5.92 2.56 16.00
CA ILE A 159 5.90 2.57 17.47
C ILE A 159 7.31 2.45 18.04
N LEU A 160 8.11 1.50 17.56
CA LEU A 160 9.49 1.31 18.02
C LEU A 160 10.32 2.58 17.84
N GLY A 161 10.24 3.23 16.67
CA GLY A 161 10.93 4.48 16.39
C GLY A 161 10.54 5.61 17.35
N ILE A 162 9.25 5.77 17.65
CA ILE A 162 8.73 6.79 18.59
C ILE A 162 9.09 6.47 20.05
N GLU A 163 9.19 5.20 20.40
CA GLU A 163 9.56 4.75 21.75
C GLU A 163 11.05 4.98 22.05
N LEU A 164 11.90 4.96 21.03
CA LEU A 164 13.34 5.21 21.12
C LEU A 164 13.70 6.70 21.21
N VAL A 165 12.81 7.61 20.78
CA VAL A 165 13.07 9.06 20.80
C VAL A 165 12.31 9.81 21.90
N GLY A 166 12.93 10.88 22.39
CA GLY A 166 12.30 11.78 23.36
C GLY A 166 11.13 12.60 22.77
N PRO A 167 10.18 13.08 23.60
CA PRO A 167 8.96 13.77 23.14
C PRO A 167 9.19 14.91 22.15
N LYS A 168 10.24 15.72 22.35
CA LYS A 168 10.56 16.88 21.51
C LYS A 168 10.94 16.51 20.07
N ARG A 169 11.46 15.30 19.83
CA ARG A 169 11.93 14.84 18.52
C ARG A 169 11.00 13.83 17.85
N ARG A 170 9.82 13.57 18.45
CA ARG A 170 8.88 12.58 17.91
C ARG A 170 8.39 12.92 16.52
N VAL A 171 8.02 14.18 16.26
CA VAL A 171 7.55 14.61 14.93
C VAL A 171 8.61 14.33 13.86
N MET A 172 9.88 14.66 14.15
CA MET A 172 11.01 14.37 13.26
C MET A 172 11.20 12.87 13.02
N ALA A 173 11.13 12.04 14.06
CA ALA A 173 11.22 10.59 13.89
C ALA A 173 10.06 10.03 13.05
N CYS A 174 8.83 10.51 13.28
CA CYS A 174 7.67 10.12 12.48
C CYS A 174 7.87 10.48 11.00
N SER A 175 8.25 11.74 10.71
CA SER A 175 8.50 12.20 9.34
C SER A 175 9.60 11.42 8.64
N LEU A 176 10.67 11.05 9.36
CA LEU A 176 11.75 10.25 8.77
C LEU A 176 11.27 8.84 8.38
N ILE A 177 10.48 8.19 9.24
CA ILE A 177 9.94 6.85 8.95
C ILE A 177 9.00 6.89 7.74
N THR A 178 8.15 7.91 7.63
CA THR A 178 7.23 8.07 6.50
C THR A 178 7.96 8.38 5.19
N ILE A 179 9.08 9.10 5.21
CA ILE A 179 9.90 9.31 4.00
C ILE A 179 10.44 7.99 3.45
N PHE A 180 10.87 7.06 4.31
CA PHE A 180 11.31 5.74 3.84
C PHE A 180 10.19 4.93 3.21
N TYR A 181 8.95 5.14 3.64
CA TYR A 181 7.77 4.54 3.02
C TYR A 181 7.61 5.05 1.56
N ALA A 182 7.62 6.37 1.36
CA ALA A 182 7.57 6.97 0.01
C ALA A 182 8.74 6.54 -0.89
N ILE A 183 9.96 6.45 -0.35
CA ILE A 183 11.13 5.93 -1.09
C ILE A 183 10.88 4.48 -1.55
N GLY A 184 10.25 3.66 -0.69
CA GLY A 184 9.85 2.30 -1.03
C GLY A 184 8.84 2.24 -2.17
N GLU A 185 7.85 3.13 -2.16
CA GLU A 185 6.86 3.23 -3.25
C GLU A 185 7.50 3.68 -4.57
N VAL A 186 8.39 4.69 -4.55
CA VAL A 186 9.14 5.10 -5.75
C VAL A 186 9.98 3.94 -6.29
N ALA A 187 10.68 3.21 -5.42
CA ALA A 187 11.46 2.05 -5.81
C ALA A 187 10.58 0.95 -6.43
N LEU A 188 9.41 0.67 -5.85
CA LEU A 188 8.44 -0.28 -6.39
C LEU A 188 7.96 0.16 -7.77
N GLY A 189 7.62 1.44 -7.95
CA GLY A 189 7.19 2.00 -9.24
C GLY A 189 8.27 1.86 -10.32
N LEU A 190 9.54 2.08 -9.97
CA LEU A 190 10.67 1.91 -10.89
C LEU A 190 10.88 0.44 -11.29
N VAL A 191 10.82 -0.49 -10.33
CA VAL A 191 10.91 -1.93 -10.60
C VAL A 191 9.76 -2.38 -11.49
N ALA A 192 8.54 -1.91 -11.20
CA ALA A 192 7.36 -2.23 -11.98
C ALA A 192 7.44 -1.72 -13.43
N LYS A 193 8.00 -0.51 -13.62
CA LYS A 193 8.24 0.08 -14.95
C LYS A 193 9.25 -0.72 -15.78
N TYR A 194 10.29 -1.27 -15.15
CA TYR A 194 11.37 -1.95 -15.87
C TYR A 194 11.06 -3.42 -16.19
N TYR A 195 10.52 -4.17 -15.23
CA TYR A 195 10.35 -5.62 -15.38
C TYR A 195 8.96 -6.04 -15.90
N GLN A 196 7.93 -5.18 -15.76
CA GLN A 196 6.56 -5.36 -16.30
C GLN A 196 5.97 -6.79 -16.16
N ASN A 197 6.43 -7.53 -15.15
CA ASN A 197 6.07 -8.91 -14.87
C ASN A 197 5.84 -9.04 -13.38
N TRP A 198 4.60 -9.30 -12.99
CA TRP A 198 4.19 -9.30 -11.59
C TRP A 198 4.98 -10.33 -10.74
N ARG A 199 5.32 -11.50 -11.30
CA ARG A 199 6.11 -12.52 -10.59
C ARG A 199 7.54 -12.06 -10.34
N VAL A 200 8.18 -11.44 -11.33
CA VAL A 200 9.54 -10.91 -11.21
C VAL A 200 9.58 -9.76 -10.22
N ILE A 201 8.60 -8.85 -10.28
CA ILE A 201 8.46 -7.74 -9.33
C ILE A 201 8.37 -8.27 -7.89
N LEU A 202 7.53 -9.29 -7.62
CA LEU A 202 7.45 -9.92 -6.30
C LEU A 202 8.79 -10.48 -5.84
N ARG A 203 9.52 -11.19 -6.72
CA ARG A 203 10.84 -11.75 -6.35
C ARG A 203 11.84 -10.65 -5.99
N ILE A 204 11.92 -9.59 -6.79
CA ILE A 204 12.85 -8.48 -6.55
C ILE A 204 12.56 -7.79 -5.21
N VAL A 205 11.28 -7.60 -4.87
CA VAL A 205 10.89 -6.89 -3.65
C VAL A 205 11.03 -7.76 -2.40
N TYR A 206 10.64 -9.04 -2.46
CA TYR A 206 10.60 -9.91 -1.28
C TYR A 206 11.91 -10.66 -1.01
N ILE A 207 12.82 -10.85 -1.99
CA ILE A 207 14.13 -11.47 -1.74
C ILE A 207 14.96 -10.66 -0.71
N PRO A 208 15.14 -9.33 -0.85
CA PRO A 208 15.86 -8.54 0.14
C PRO A 208 15.19 -8.56 1.52
N ALA A 209 13.86 -8.72 1.57
CA ALA A 209 13.11 -8.75 2.82
C ALA A 209 13.43 -9.97 3.71
N ILE A 210 14.03 -11.04 3.17
CA ILE A 210 14.50 -12.20 3.98
C ILE A 210 15.50 -11.74 5.05
N VAL A 211 16.28 -10.69 4.77
CA VAL A 211 17.27 -10.13 5.68
C VAL A 211 16.63 -9.54 6.95
N PHE A 212 15.31 -9.34 7.00
CA PHE A 212 14.61 -8.88 8.22
C PHE A 212 14.87 -9.76 9.44
N ILE A 213 15.19 -11.05 9.29
CA ILE A 213 15.57 -11.89 10.43
C ILE A 213 16.79 -11.36 11.18
N THR A 214 17.71 -10.68 10.50
CA THR A 214 18.91 -10.08 11.10
C THR A 214 18.59 -8.92 12.05
N TYR A 215 17.37 -8.38 12.02
CA TYR A 215 16.95 -7.31 12.91
C TYR A 215 16.96 -7.70 14.38
N ILE A 216 16.91 -9.01 14.70
CA ILE A 216 17.07 -9.51 16.07
C ILE A 216 18.41 -9.07 16.67
N TRP A 217 19.46 -9.01 15.85
CA TRP A 217 20.81 -8.64 16.28
C TRP A 217 21.09 -7.14 16.18
N ILE A 218 20.51 -6.47 15.19
CA ILE A 218 20.81 -5.07 14.87
C ILE A 218 19.98 -4.10 15.71
N LEU A 219 18.67 -4.35 15.85
CA LEU A 219 17.76 -3.40 16.47
C LEU A 219 17.77 -3.51 17.99
N PRO A 220 17.72 -2.36 18.71
CA PRO A 220 17.38 -2.37 20.13
C PRO A 220 15.89 -2.66 20.32
N GLU A 221 15.55 -3.27 21.45
CA GLU A 221 14.16 -3.42 21.86
C GLU A 221 13.60 -2.10 22.42
N SER A 222 12.28 -1.95 22.44
CA SER A 222 11.64 -0.78 23.03
C SER A 222 11.93 -0.65 24.53
N ILE A 223 12.44 0.52 24.92
CA ILE A 223 12.68 0.87 26.33
C ILE A 223 11.36 0.80 27.13
N ARG A 224 10.24 1.26 26.56
CA ARG A 224 8.95 1.23 27.26
C ARG A 224 8.46 -0.20 27.46
N TRP A 225 8.62 -1.05 26.46
CA TRP A 225 8.26 -2.46 26.57
C TRP A 225 9.10 -3.17 27.62
N LEU A 226 10.43 -2.98 27.61
CA LEU A 226 11.32 -3.57 28.62
C LEU A 226 10.93 -3.14 30.04
N MET A 227 10.63 -1.85 30.23
CA MET A 227 10.14 -1.34 31.51
C MET A 227 8.79 -1.94 31.91
N SER A 228 7.89 -2.21 30.96
CA SER A 228 6.60 -2.88 31.25
C SER A 228 6.75 -4.36 31.60
N GLN A 229 7.80 -5.02 31.12
CA GLN A 229 8.11 -6.43 31.37
C GLN A 229 9.08 -6.65 32.55
N ALA A 230 9.33 -5.61 33.36
CA ALA A 230 10.29 -5.63 34.47
C ALA A 230 11.74 -6.00 34.06
N LYS A 231 12.11 -5.86 32.78
CA LYS A 231 13.47 -6.08 32.26
C LYS A 231 14.30 -4.82 32.36
N GLU A 232 14.60 -4.43 33.59
CA GLU A 232 15.19 -3.11 33.89
C GLU A 232 16.65 -2.99 33.45
N GLU A 233 17.44 -4.06 33.57
CA GLU A 233 18.86 -4.04 33.19
C GLU A 233 19.05 -3.82 31.69
N ASP A 234 18.25 -4.51 30.86
CA ASP A 234 18.24 -4.30 29.41
C ASP A 234 17.88 -2.86 29.05
N ALA A 235 16.87 -2.29 29.73
CA ALA A 235 16.47 -0.90 29.53
C ALA A 235 17.60 0.08 29.92
N LYS A 236 18.32 -0.18 31.02
CA LYS A 236 19.51 0.58 31.43
C LYS A 236 20.60 0.54 30.37
N ASN A 237 20.91 -0.65 29.86
CA ASN A 237 21.95 -0.86 28.85
C ASN A 237 21.65 -0.09 27.57
N ILE A 238 20.39 -0.13 27.10
CA ILE A 238 19.97 0.63 25.91
C ILE A 238 20.06 2.14 26.14
N LEU A 239 19.61 2.64 27.30
CA LEU A 239 19.69 4.07 27.65
C LEU A 239 21.14 4.56 27.77
N GLN A 240 22.02 3.77 28.39
CA GLN A 240 23.44 4.08 28.48
C GLN A 240 24.12 4.11 27.11
N ARG A 241 23.82 3.13 26.24
CA ARG A 241 24.29 3.11 24.85
C ARG A 241 23.81 4.35 24.09
N ALA A 242 22.53 4.70 24.21
CA ALA A 242 21.96 5.89 23.59
C ALA A 242 22.61 7.18 24.11
N ALA A 243 22.89 7.28 25.41
CA ALA A 243 23.59 8.43 25.99
C ALA A 243 25.03 8.56 25.47
N ARG A 244 25.75 7.43 25.34
CA ARG A 244 27.10 7.37 24.79
C ARG A 244 27.14 7.84 23.32
N VAL A 245 26.22 7.34 22.50
CA VAL A 245 26.10 7.74 21.07
C VAL A 245 25.74 9.23 20.96
N ASN A 246 24.83 9.72 21.80
CA ASN A 246 24.44 11.13 21.82
C ASN A 246 25.45 12.05 22.54
N LYS A 247 26.62 11.52 22.97
CA LYS A 247 27.66 12.25 23.72
C LYS A 247 27.11 13.02 24.93
N ARG A 248 26.14 12.45 25.64
CA ARG A 248 25.56 13.02 26.86
C ARG A 248 25.91 12.18 28.08
N LYS A 249 26.24 12.83 29.20
CA LYS A 249 26.43 12.17 30.49
C LYS A 249 25.06 11.82 31.07
N LEU A 250 24.80 10.54 31.24
CA LEU A 250 23.62 10.05 31.96
C LEU A 250 24.05 9.76 33.41
N SER A 251 23.45 10.44 34.39
CA SER A 251 23.74 10.15 35.80
C SER A 251 23.06 8.84 36.20
N ASN A 252 23.81 7.92 36.81
CA ASN A 252 23.27 6.65 37.30
C ASN A 252 22.09 6.88 38.27
N GLY A 253 22.18 7.91 39.13
CA GLY A 253 21.09 8.25 40.04
C GLY A 253 19.80 8.70 39.34
N SER A 254 19.87 9.29 38.14
CA SER A 254 18.66 9.62 37.36
C SER A 254 18.00 8.38 36.75
N LEU A 255 18.81 7.39 36.38
CA LEU A 255 18.35 6.13 35.82
C LEU A 255 17.73 5.25 36.90
N ASP A 256 18.34 5.20 38.09
CA ASP A 256 17.81 4.48 39.25
C ASP A 256 16.50 5.10 39.75
N LYS A 257 16.38 6.42 39.75
CA LYS A 257 15.11 7.11 40.03
C LYS A 257 14.01 6.73 39.03
N LEU A 258 14.34 6.66 37.73
CA LEU A 258 13.39 6.26 36.69
C LEU A 258 12.90 4.82 36.90
N ILE A 259 13.80 3.91 37.26
CA ILE A 259 13.49 2.52 37.56
C ILE A 259 12.63 2.40 38.82
N LEU A 260 13.02 3.06 39.91
CA LEU A 260 12.26 3.04 41.15
C LEU A 260 10.82 3.54 40.91
N SER A 261 10.67 4.63 40.14
CA SER A 261 9.35 5.16 39.78
C SER A 261 8.51 4.16 38.99
N ASN A 262 9.14 3.32 38.15
CA ASN A 262 8.46 2.29 37.39
C ASN A 262 8.07 1.10 38.26
N ARG A 263 8.96 0.65 39.16
CA ARG A 263 8.65 -0.41 40.15
C ARG A 263 7.46 -0.04 41.01
N VAL A 264 7.40 1.20 41.50
CA VAL A 264 6.26 1.70 42.26
C VAL A 264 4.99 1.64 41.40
N LYS A 265 5.04 2.10 40.15
CA LYS A 265 3.89 2.04 39.23
C LYS A 265 3.41 0.60 38.98
N LEU A 266 4.33 -0.33 38.74
CA LEU A 266 4.05 -1.75 38.55
C LEU A 266 3.46 -2.39 39.81
N ALA A 267 3.97 -2.05 41.00
CA ALA A 267 3.47 -2.55 42.28
C ALA A 267 2.08 -1.99 42.63
N THR A 268 1.82 -0.72 42.30
CA THR A 268 0.49 -0.09 42.45
C THR A 268 -0.50 -0.55 41.38
N ALA A 269 -0.04 -1.14 40.28
CA ALA A 269 -0.89 -1.75 39.29
C ALA A 269 -1.37 -3.11 39.80
N THR A 270 -2.34 -3.08 40.71
CA THR A 270 -3.03 -4.27 41.23
C THR A 270 -3.68 -5.04 40.08
N GLY A 271 -3.11 -6.21 39.73
CA GLY A 271 -3.74 -7.18 38.83
C GLY A 271 -3.83 -6.74 37.37
N GLY A 272 -3.16 -7.48 36.48
CA GLY A 272 -3.18 -7.23 35.05
C GLY A 272 -4.60 -7.06 34.49
N ARG A 273 -4.74 -6.08 33.58
CA ARG A 273 -5.98 -5.56 32.97
C ARG A 273 -6.61 -4.44 33.78
N PHE A 274 -6.16 -3.21 33.54
CA PHE A 274 -7.13 -2.13 33.38
C PHE A 274 -8.20 -2.68 32.43
N PRO A 275 -9.48 -2.82 32.84
CA PRO A 275 -10.48 -3.34 31.94
C PRO A 275 -10.49 -2.39 30.73
N ILE A 276 -10.18 -2.95 29.56
CA ILE A 276 -10.16 -2.23 28.28
C ILE A 276 -11.40 -1.33 28.18
N ILE A 277 -12.52 -1.80 28.72
CA ILE A 277 -13.81 -1.14 28.87
C ILE A 277 -13.74 0.21 29.64
N GLU A 278 -13.06 0.30 30.78
CA GLU A 278 -12.94 1.56 31.53
C GLU A 278 -11.97 2.56 30.88
N SER A 279 -10.90 2.04 30.28
CA SER A 279 -9.99 2.86 29.47
C SER A 279 -10.68 3.39 28.22
N PHE A 280 -11.51 2.55 27.58
CA PHE A 280 -12.38 2.96 26.48
C PHE A 280 -13.27 4.10 26.95
N LYS A 281 -14.07 3.95 28.02
CA LYS A 281 -14.96 5.03 28.51
C LYS A 281 -14.27 6.39 28.66
N LYS A 282 -13.01 6.44 29.11
CA LYS A 282 -12.23 7.68 29.25
C LYS A 282 -11.57 8.17 27.95
N LEU A 283 -11.25 7.27 27.01
CA LEU A 283 -10.62 7.60 25.72
C LEU A 283 -11.58 7.57 24.53
N THR A 284 -12.87 7.22 24.70
CA THR A 284 -13.81 6.93 23.61
C THR A 284 -13.82 8.06 22.59
N TRP A 285 -13.99 9.32 23.02
CA TRP A 285 -14.02 10.46 22.11
C TRP A 285 -12.70 10.68 21.36
N ARG A 286 -11.57 10.37 21.98
CA ARG A 286 -10.25 10.45 21.32
C ARG A 286 -10.09 9.35 20.29
N ILE A 287 -10.54 8.13 20.62
CA ILE A 287 -10.52 6.98 19.71
C ILE A 287 -11.43 7.26 18.52
N ILE A 288 -12.68 7.67 18.76
CA ILE A 288 -13.64 8.01 17.69
C ILE A 288 -13.05 9.07 16.76
N ASN A 289 -12.50 10.16 17.31
CA ASN A 289 -11.93 11.23 16.50
C ASN A 289 -10.71 10.74 15.70
N CYS A 290 -9.79 10.00 16.31
CA CYS A 290 -8.64 9.43 15.61
C CYS A 290 -9.05 8.45 14.50
N SER A 291 -10.01 7.57 14.77
CA SER A 291 -10.55 6.62 13.80
C SER A 291 -11.24 7.34 12.64
N PHE A 292 -12.03 8.38 12.93
CA PHE A 292 -12.69 9.19 11.90
C PHE A 292 -11.67 9.90 11.00
N CYS A 293 -10.67 10.57 11.60
CA CYS A 293 -9.58 11.17 10.83
C CYS A 293 -8.84 10.14 9.99
N TRP A 294 -8.57 8.95 10.55
CA TRP A 294 -7.90 7.87 9.82
C TRP A 294 -8.71 7.39 8.63
N ILE A 295 -10.02 7.16 8.80
CA ILE A 295 -10.92 6.75 7.70
C ILE A 295 -10.89 7.78 6.57
N ILE A 296 -10.99 9.07 6.88
CA ILE A 296 -10.95 10.13 5.86
C ILE A 296 -9.62 10.11 5.13
N VAL A 297 -8.50 10.08 5.86
CA VAL A 297 -7.15 10.08 5.26
C VAL A 297 -6.95 8.85 4.37
N VAL A 298 -7.34 7.66 4.82
CA VAL A 298 -7.24 6.42 4.05
C VAL A 298 -8.10 6.46 2.79
N LEU A 299 -9.31 6.98 2.88
CA LEU A 299 -10.22 7.10 1.74
C LEU A 299 -9.67 8.07 0.68
N VAL A 300 -9.15 9.23 1.10
CA VAL A 300 -8.51 10.20 0.19
C VAL A 300 -7.24 9.60 -0.41
N TYR A 301 -6.39 8.99 0.39
CA TYR A 301 -5.12 8.39 -0.04
C TYR A 301 -5.31 7.31 -1.11
N TYR A 302 -6.15 6.32 -0.84
CA TYR A 302 -6.42 5.25 -1.81
C TYR A 302 -7.24 5.77 -3.00
N GLY A 303 -8.15 6.73 -2.77
CA GLY A 303 -8.91 7.37 -3.84
C GLY A 303 -8.01 8.08 -4.85
N ILE A 304 -7.00 8.82 -4.40
CA ILE A 304 -5.99 9.46 -5.26
C ILE A 304 -5.11 8.38 -5.90
N SER A 305 -4.58 7.45 -5.12
CA SER A 305 -3.65 6.43 -5.63
C SER A 305 -4.26 5.52 -6.71
N LEU A 306 -5.54 5.15 -6.60
CA LEU A 306 -6.22 4.34 -7.61
C LEU A 306 -6.54 5.15 -8.88
N ASN A 307 -6.99 6.40 -8.71
CA ASN A 307 -7.28 7.28 -9.84
C ASN A 307 -6.01 7.72 -10.59
N ALA A 308 -4.85 7.69 -9.93
CA ALA A 308 -3.57 7.97 -10.53
C ALA A 308 -3.22 7.07 -11.73
N VAL A 309 -3.58 5.79 -11.60
CA VAL A 309 -3.34 4.76 -12.63
C VAL A 309 -4.30 4.95 -13.80
N LEU A 310 -5.45 5.59 -13.57
CA LEU A 310 -6.47 5.89 -14.56
C LEU A 310 -6.24 7.22 -15.30
N LEU A 311 -5.34 8.08 -14.79
CA LEU A 311 -4.94 9.30 -15.48
C LEU A 311 -4.26 8.98 -16.81
N ASP A 312 -4.56 9.80 -17.82
CA ASP A 312 -3.90 9.70 -19.11
C ASP A 312 -2.38 9.85 -18.99
N GLY A 313 -1.64 9.05 -19.77
CA GLY A 313 -0.18 8.98 -19.71
C GLY A 313 0.33 7.59 -19.31
N ASN A 314 1.59 7.52 -18.89
CA ASN A 314 2.20 6.26 -18.47
C ASN A 314 1.90 6.00 -16.99
N LYS A 315 1.10 4.97 -16.71
CA LYS A 315 0.68 4.55 -15.35
C LYS A 315 1.83 4.46 -14.34
N TYR A 316 3.00 3.97 -14.76
CA TYR A 316 4.16 3.82 -13.88
C TYR A 316 4.77 5.16 -13.50
N ASN A 317 4.86 6.10 -14.46
CA ASN A 317 5.37 7.44 -14.19
C ASN A 317 4.42 8.21 -13.26
N ASN A 318 3.11 8.11 -13.49
CA ASN A 318 2.10 8.76 -12.66
C ASN A 318 2.20 8.28 -11.20
N PHE A 319 2.32 6.97 -10.98
CA PHE A 319 2.54 6.40 -9.65
C PHE A 319 3.84 6.90 -8.99
N ILE A 320 4.95 6.93 -9.73
CA ILE A 320 6.24 7.43 -9.22
C ILE A 320 6.16 8.91 -8.83
N PHE A 321 5.49 9.76 -9.63
CA PHE A 321 5.37 11.18 -9.33
C PHE A 321 4.54 11.45 -8.07
N ILE A 322 3.49 10.66 -7.84
CA ILE A 322 2.70 10.74 -6.61
C ILE A 322 3.55 10.32 -5.42
N ALA A 323 4.24 9.18 -5.48
CA ALA A 323 5.11 8.76 -4.38
C ALA A 323 6.24 9.80 -4.11
N LEU A 324 6.74 10.48 -5.14
CA LEU A 324 7.75 11.54 -4.98
C LEU A 324 7.21 12.79 -4.29
N ILE A 325 5.94 13.17 -4.50
CA ILE A 325 5.35 14.37 -3.89
C ILE A 325 5.11 14.19 -2.38
N GLU A 326 5.02 12.95 -1.91
CA GLU A 326 4.88 12.66 -0.48
C GLU A 326 6.12 13.06 0.32
N ILE A 327 7.31 12.94 -0.28
CA ILE A 327 8.58 13.25 0.39
C ILE A 327 8.61 14.69 0.91
N PRO A 328 8.42 15.75 0.08
CA PRO A 328 8.31 17.12 0.58
C PRO A 328 7.09 17.29 1.49
N GLY A 329 5.98 16.59 1.23
CA GLY A 329 4.80 16.56 2.09
C GLY A 329 5.12 16.17 3.54
N PHE A 330 5.98 15.17 3.76
CA PHE A 330 6.38 14.73 5.09
C PHE A 330 7.32 15.68 5.85
N PHE A 331 7.95 16.63 5.16
CA PHE A 331 8.72 17.71 5.80
C PHE A 331 7.81 18.86 6.30
N LEU A 332 6.65 19.10 5.67
CA LEU A 332 5.75 20.18 6.05
C LEU A 332 5.30 20.13 7.53
N PRO A 333 4.94 18.97 8.12
CA PRO A 333 4.61 18.88 9.54
C PRO A 333 5.73 19.36 10.47
N LEU A 334 7.01 19.23 10.08
CA LEU A 334 8.14 19.68 10.89
C LEU A 334 8.21 21.19 11.01
N ILE A 335 7.70 21.91 10.01
CA ILE A 335 7.71 23.38 9.96
C ILE A 335 6.39 23.94 10.53
N ILE A 336 5.26 23.33 10.16
CA ILE A 336 3.93 23.85 10.48
C ILE A 336 3.52 23.52 11.92
N MET A 337 3.72 22.28 12.38
CA MET A 337 3.23 21.86 13.70
C MET A 337 3.84 22.63 14.88
N PRO A 338 5.14 22.99 14.89
CA PRO A 338 5.70 23.81 15.96
C PRO A 338 5.16 25.24 16.00
N ARG A 339 4.72 25.79 14.84
CA ARG A 339 4.26 27.19 14.73
C ARG A 339 2.76 27.34 14.99
N PHE A 340 1.95 26.49 14.37
CA PHE A 340 0.48 26.59 14.39
C PHE A 340 -0.19 25.55 15.30
N GLY A 341 0.59 24.63 15.88
CA GLY A 341 0.07 23.52 16.66
C GLY A 341 -0.57 22.42 15.81
N ARG A 342 -0.88 21.29 16.44
CA ARG A 342 -1.34 20.06 15.77
C ARG A 342 -2.75 20.16 15.19
N ARG A 343 -3.69 20.81 15.90
CA ARG A 343 -5.11 20.88 15.51
C ARG A 343 -5.30 21.71 14.24
N TYR A 344 -4.77 22.93 14.23
CA TYR A 344 -4.93 23.85 13.09
C TYR A 344 -4.16 23.36 11.86
N SER A 345 -2.98 22.76 12.05
CA SER A 345 -2.23 22.12 10.96
C SER A 345 -3.06 21.04 10.27
N LEU A 346 -3.68 20.13 11.03
CA LEU A 346 -4.47 19.04 10.46
C LEU A 346 -5.72 19.55 9.74
N CYS A 347 -6.48 20.45 10.36
CA CYS A 347 -7.68 21.02 9.73
C CYS A 347 -7.33 21.81 8.46
N GLY A 348 -6.26 22.60 8.48
CA GLY A 348 -5.82 23.38 7.33
C GLY A 348 -5.41 22.52 6.14
N THR A 349 -4.63 21.46 6.36
CA THR A 349 -4.21 20.56 5.28
C THR A 349 -5.37 19.75 4.72
N MET A 350 -6.32 19.30 5.55
CA MET A 350 -7.50 18.55 5.09
C MET A 350 -8.47 19.44 4.29
N LEU A 351 -8.62 20.72 4.68
CA LEU A 351 -9.43 21.67 3.90
C LEU A 351 -8.75 21.99 2.56
N LEU A 352 -7.43 22.17 2.57
CA LEU A 352 -6.66 22.42 1.35
C LEU A 352 -6.78 21.26 0.36
N SER A 353 -6.57 20.01 0.80
CA SER A 353 -6.71 18.85 -0.09
C SER A 353 -8.14 18.68 -0.61
N GLY A 354 -9.15 18.91 0.24
CA GLY A 354 -10.55 18.91 -0.19
C GLY A 354 -10.86 19.95 -1.27
N LEU A 355 -10.34 21.18 -1.11
CA LEU A 355 -10.48 22.25 -2.11
C LEU A 355 -9.77 21.89 -3.42
N CYS A 356 -8.56 21.35 -3.37
CA CYS A 356 -7.83 20.92 -4.57
C CYS A 356 -8.56 19.81 -5.34
N CYS A 357 -9.14 18.83 -4.64
CA CYS A 357 -9.98 17.78 -5.25
C CYS A 357 -11.22 18.35 -5.94
N LEU A 358 -11.90 19.32 -5.31
CA LEU A 358 -13.06 19.99 -5.91
C LEU A 358 -12.66 20.76 -7.17
N ILE A 359 -11.59 21.56 -7.11
CA ILE A 359 -11.13 22.35 -8.26
C ILE A 359 -10.75 21.44 -9.44
N THR A 360 -10.10 20.31 -9.17
CA THR A 360 -9.72 19.31 -10.19
C THR A 360 -10.91 18.77 -10.98
N THR A 361 -12.11 18.75 -10.37
CA THR A 361 -13.35 18.28 -11.02
C THR A 361 -13.92 19.30 -12.01
N PHE A 362 -13.68 20.59 -11.77
CA PHE A 362 -14.17 21.69 -12.63
C PHE A 362 -13.20 22.05 -13.77
N LEU A 363 -11.99 21.46 -13.81
CA LEU A 363 -11.03 21.73 -14.87
C LEU A 363 -11.38 20.95 -16.16
N PRO A 364 -11.44 21.63 -17.33
CA PRO A 364 -11.68 20.97 -18.61
C PRO A 364 -10.50 20.08 -19.03
N SER A 365 -10.79 19.04 -19.80
CA SER A 365 -9.84 17.99 -20.25
C SER A 365 -8.63 18.53 -21.02
N ASP A 366 -8.74 19.72 -21.60
CA ASP A 366 -7.67 20.35 -22.39
C ASP A 366 -6.49 20.87 -21.54
N GLN A 367 -6.65 20.98 -20.22
CA GLN A 367 -5.60 21.46 -19.30
C GLN A 367 -5.00 20.34 -18.44
N PHE A 368 -4.47 19.31 -19.09
CA PHE A 368 -3.88 18.13 -18.43
C PHE A 368 -2.82 18.48 -17.37
N VAL A 369 -1.91 19.41 -17.67
CA VAL A 369 -0.80 19.77 -16.76
C VAL A 369 -1.32 20.38 -15.46
N TRP A 370 -2.30 21.28 -15.53
CA TRP A 370 -2.88 21.90 -14.34
C TRP A 370 -3.69 20.91 -13.50
N ARG A 371 -4.43 20.02 -14.17
CA ARG A 371 -5.15 18.93 -13.51
C ARG A 371 -4.18 17.99 -12.78
N PHE A 372 -3.06 17.66 -13.40
CA PHE A 372 -2.03 16.80 -12.82
C PHE A 372 -1.32 17.48 -11.63
N ILE A 373 -0.95 18.75 -11.74
CA ILE A 373 -0.33 19.50 -10.63
C ILE A 373 -1.29 19.62 -9.44
N LEU A 374 -2.55 19.96 -9.67
CA LEU A 374 -3.56 20.03 -8.60
C LEU A 374 -3.77 18.67 -7.94
N PHE A 375 -3.79 17.60 -8.74
CA PHE A 375 -3.91 16.23 -8.24
C PHE A 375 -2.71 15.80 -7.37
N LEU A 376 -1.50 16.28 -7.68
CA LEU A 376 -0.31 16.03 -6.86
C LEU A 376 -0.29 16.84 -5.55
N ILE A 377 -1.00 17.96 -5.49
CA ILE A 377 -1.07 18.81 -4.28
C ILE A 377 -2.11 18.29 -3.28
N CYS A 378 -3.12 17.56 -3.76
CA CYS A 378 -4.13 16.88 -2.95
C CYS A 378 -3.51 15.84 -2.01
#